data_AF-A0A2X1ATW1-F1
#
_entry.id   AF-A0A2X1ATW1-F1
#
_cell.length_a   1.000
_cell.length_b   1.000
_cell.length_c   1.000
_cell.angle_alpha   90.00
_cell.angle_beta   90.00
_cell.angle_gamma   90.00
#
_symmetry.space_group_name_H-M   'P 1'
#
loop_
_entity.id
_entity.type
_entity.pdbx_description
1 polymer ?
#
loop_
_entity_poly.entity_id
_entity_poly.type
_entity_poly.pdbx_seq_one_letter_code
_entity_poly.pdbx_strand_id
1 'polypeptide(L)'
;MVFVWMAADARNPSEPDQETPQFPGAVGQPRLVEWMDFDSHIDHAVVGLMDPAHGPYVHQQWWWRSEHSMHEKAKTFAPVDFGWAMVRHAPSSNSRLYKVLGGAPATEITFRLPGYRWEHIQVGEKQVLALTCLTPVNETKTRITQIFWSDHWVFGIAKPFLRMGVVAFLRQDGGMVNLQNEGLKYDPALIWIDDADKQAKWYQQLKREWLKSRAEGRAFVNPIKETVLRWKS
;
A
#
# COMPACT_ATOMS: atom_id res chain seq x y z
N MET A 1 0.65 -0.72 -17.92
CA MET A 1 0.13 -1.81 -17.06
C MET A 1 -0.86 -2.61 -17.89
N VAL A 2 -0.98 -3.91 -17.63
CA VAL A 2 -1.99 -4.78 -18.25
C VAL A 2 -2.85 -5.32 -17.11
N PHE A 3 -4.17 -5.15 -17.23
CA PHE A 3 -5.14 -5.71 -16.29
C PHE A 3 -5.83 -6.90 -16.94
N VAL A 4 -6.01 -7.97 -16.16
CA VAL A 4 -6.68 -9.19 -16.59
C VAL A 4 -7.82 -9.47 -15.63
N TRP A 5 -9.02 -9.62 -16.16
CA TRP A 5 -10.18 -10.05 -15.39
C TRP A 5 -10.37 -11.54 -15.60
N MET A 6 -10.39 -12.28 -14.49
CA MET A 6 -10.65 -13.71 -14.50
C MET A 6 -12.06 -13.95 -13.97
N ALA A 7 -12.89 -14.63 -14.77
CA ALA A 7 -14.21 -15.03 -14.34
C ALA A 7 -14.10 -16.03 -13.17
N ALA A 8 -14.94 -15.85 -12.15
CA ALA A 8 -15.02 -16.79 -11.03
C ALA A 8 -15.51 -18.17 -11.48
N ASP A 9 -16.38 -18.21 -12.50
CA ASP A 9 -16.81 -19.42 -13.18
C ASP A 9 -16.23 -19.46 -14.59
N ALA A 10 -15.14 -20.21 -14.77
CA ALA A 10 -14.49 -20.37 -16.06
C ALA A 10 -15.38 -21.07 -17.11
N ARG A 11 -16.44 -21.77 -16.69
CA ARG A 11 -17.40 -22.41 -17.60
C ARG A 11 -18.47 -21.45 -18.11
N ASN A 12 -18.70 -20.36 -17.38
CA ASN A 12 -19.67 -19.31 -17.71
C ASN A 12 -18.97 -17.94 -17.72
N PRO A 13 -18.13 -17.67 -18.74
CA PRO A 13 -17.43 -16.40 -18.84
C PRO A 13 -18.43 -15.24 -18.98
N SER A 14 -18.21 -14.18 -18.22
CA SER A 14 -18.96 -12.93 -18.28
C SER A 14 -18.02 -11.78 -18.61
N GLU A 15 -18.56 -10.71 -19.18
CA GLU A 15 -17.80 -9.49 -19.35
C GLU A 15 -17.43 -8.90 -17.99
N PRO A 16 -16.23 -8.29 -17.86
CA PRO A 16 -15.85 -7.57 -16.67
C PRO A 16 -16.85 -6.48 -16.34
N ASP A 17 -17.35 -6.47 -15.11
CA ASP A 17 -18.29 -5.45 -14.62
C ASP A 17 -17.58 -4.33 -13.83
N GLN A 18 -16.25 -4.28 -13.92
CA GLN A 18 -15.41 -3.28 -13.31
C GLN A 18 -14.58 -2.58 -14.38
N GLU A 19 -14.55 -1.26 -14.33
CA GLU A 19 -13.66 -0.48 -15.16
C GLU A 19 -12.19 -0.74 -14.81
N THR A 20 -11.30 -0.38 -15.73
CA THR A 20 -9.86 -0.45 -15.48
C THR A 20 -9.51 0.46 -14.30
N PRO A 21 -8.77 -0.03 -13.28
CA PRO A 21 -8.36 0.78 -12.15
C PRO A 21 -7.61 2.04 -12.60
N GLN A 22 -8.06 3.19 -12.11
CA GLN A 22 -7.41 4.48 -12.29
C GLN A 22 -6.61 4.83 -11.04
N PHE A 23 -5.43 5.40 -11.24
CA PHE A 23 -4.55 5.85 -10.15
C PHE A 23 -4.26 7.34 -10.32
N PRO A 24 -4.93 8.22 -9.56
CA PRO A 24 -4.66 9.65 -9.62
C PRO A 24 -3.18 9.95 -9.41
N GLY A 25 -2.56 10.63 -10.37
CA GLY A 25 -1.13 10.94 -10.39
C GLY A 25 -0.26 10.01 -11.24
N ALA A 26 -0.82 8.94 -11.81
CA ALA A 26 -0.15 8.08 -12.79
C ALA A 26 -0.16 8.72 -14.19
N VAL A 27 0.43 9.89 -14.32
CA VAL A 27 0.42 10.68 -15.57
C VAL A 27 1.66 10.35 -16.40
N GLY A 28 1.45 9.97 -17.66
CA GLY A 28 2.52 9.63 -18.59
C GLY A 28 3.24 8.31 -18.29
N GLN A 29 4.48 8.20 -18.75
CA GLN A 29 5.29 7.00 -18.58
C GLN A 29 5.83 6.89 -17.14
N PRO A 30 5.86 5.68 -16.54
CA PRO A 30 6.44 5.49 -15.22
C PRO A 30 7.93 5.83 -15.22
N ARG A 31 8.40 6.42 -14.13
CA ARG A 31 9.82 6.77 -13.93
C ARG A 31 10.65 5.56 -13.50
N LEU A 32 10.03 4.63 -12.78
CA LEU A 32 10.62 3.38 -12.29
C LEU A 32 9.54 2.31 -12.19
N VAL A 33 9.92 1.08 -12.55
CA VAL A 33 9.11 -0.14 -12.39
C VAL A 33 10.05 -1.21 -11.85
N GLU A 34 9.71 -1.80 -10.71
CA GLU A 34 10.41 -2.93 -10.13
C GLU A 34 9.40 -3.98 -9.68
N TRP A 35 9.78 -5.25 -9.71
CA TRP A 35 8.94 -6.34 -9.24
C TRP A 35 9.76 -7.46 -8.62
N MET A 36 9.11 -8.24 -7.75
CA MET A 36 9.67 -9.44 -7.14
C MET A 36 8.55 -10.43 -6.83
N ASP A 37 8.88 -11.72 -6.78
CA ASP A 37 7.96 -12.77 -6.36
C ASP A 37 8.23 -13.15 -4.90
N PHE A 38 7.15 -13.31 -4.14
CA PHE A 38 7.15 -13.84 -2.79
C PHE A 38 6.44 -15.19 -2.79
N ASP A 39 7.01 -16.16 -2.08
CA ASP A 39 6.37 -17.47 -1.84
C ASP A 39 5.32 -17.34 -0.72
N SER A 40 4.34 -16.45 -0.91
CA SER A 40 3.23 -16.22 0.00
C SER A 40 1.90 -16.09 -0.76
N HIS A 41 0.81 -16.54 -0.14
CA HIS A 41 -0.53 -16.25 -0.62
C HIS A 41 -0.82 -14.75 -0.55
N ILE A 42 -1.62 -14.23 -1.49
CA ILE A 42 -1.86 -12.78 -1.63
C ILE A 42 -2.38 -12.14 -0.35
N ASP A 43 -3.26 -12.80 0.39
CA ASP A 43 -3.83 -12.23 1.63
C ASP A 43 -2.76 -11.95 2.69
N HIS A 44 -1.71 -12.77 2.77
CA HIS A 44 -0.59 -12.54 3.67
C HIS A 44 0.29 -11.39 3.17
N ALA A 45 0.58 -11.35 1.87
CA ALA A 45 1.33 -10.26 1.26
C ALA A 45 0.61 -8.90 1.42
N VAL A 46 -0.71 -8.87 1.34
CA VAL A 46 -1.52 -7.64 1.53
C VAL A 46 -1.36 -7.10 2.95
N VAL A 47 -1.42 -7.96 3.96
CA VAL A 47 -1.24 -7.54 5.37
C VAL A 47 0.16 -6.96 5.57
N GLY A 48 1.19 -7.55 4.95
CA GLY A 48 2.55 -7.03 4.97
C GLY A 48 2.71 -5.62 4.38
N LEU A 49 1.80 -5.18 3.49
CA LEU A 49 1.80 -3.81 2.93
C LEU A 49 1.09 -2.77 3.80
N MET A 50 0.31 -3.21 4.79
CA MET A 50 -0.69 -2.38 5.47
C MET A 50 -0.23 -1.79 6.80
N ASP A 51 0.99 -2.09 7.26
CA ASP A 51 1.40 -1.75 8.62
C ASP A 51 2.20 -0.42 8.68
N PRO A 52 1.68 0.64 9.30
CA PRO A 52 2.47 1.86 9.57
C PRO A 52 3.52 1.65 10.67
N ALA A 53 3.43 0.57 11.46
CA ALA A 53 4.22 0.31 12.66
C ALA A 53 5.48 -0.55 12.42
N HIS A 54 5.62 -1.25 11.29
CA HIS A 54 6.87 -1.95 10.94
C HIS A 54 8.04 -1.00 10.60
N GLY A 55 7.74 0.26 10.25
CA GLY A 55 8.72 1.26 9.81
C GLY A 55 9.92 1.45 10.74
N PRO A 56 9.72 1.59 12.07
CA PRO A 56 10.82 1.74 13.03
C PRO A 56 11.53 0.44 13.42
N TYR A 57 10.88 -0.72 13.30
CA TYR A 57 11.41 -2.00 13.82
C TYR A 57 12.14 -2.83 12.77
N VAL A 58 11.93 -2.54 11.48
CA VAL A 58 12.50 -3.31 10.36
C VAL A 58 13.57 -2.49 9.63
N HIS A 59 13.43 -1.17 9.60
CA HIS A 59 14.35 -0.29 8.88
C HIS A 59 15.42 0.29 9.82
N GLN A 60 16.30 -0.55 10.37
CA GLN A 60 17.57 -0.08 10.94
C GLN A 60 18.62 0.14 9.83
N GLN A 61 18.44 1.19 9.01
CA GLN A 61 19.51 1.70 8.16
C GLN A 61 19.74 3.20 8.39
N TRP A 62 21.03 3.52 8.48
CA TRP A 62 21.73 4.67 9.11
C TRP A 62 21.32 6.12 8.80
N TRP A 63 20.24 6.37 8.06
CA TRP A 63 19.72 7.73 7.81
C TRP A 63 18.30 7.99 8.34
N TRP A 64 17.68 7.02 9.04
CA TRP A 64 16.42 7.22 9.76
C TRP A 64 16.61 7.28 11.28
N ARG A 65 15.79 8.10 11.93
CA ARG A 65 15.92 8.69 13.28
C ARG A 65 16.21 7.65 14.39
N SER A 66 17.07 8.05 15.34
CA SER A 66 17.37 7.33 16.59
C SER A 66 16.13 7.17 17.50
N GLU A 67 16.10 6.07 18.29
CA GLU A 67 15.07 5.62 19.24
C GLU A 67 14.46 6.64 20.23
N HIS A 68 14.99 7.86 20.32
CA HIS A 68 14.70 8.81 21.39
C HIS A 68 13.48 9.73 21.21
N SER A 69 12.57 9.46 20.27
CA SER A 69 11.37 10.29 20.13
C SER A 69 10.13 9.52 19.66
N MET A 70 9.44 8.86 20.59
CA MET A 70 8.08 8.36 20.36
C MET A 70 7.11 9.55 20.33
N HIS A 71 6.49 9.80 19.18
CA HIS A 71 5.46 10.82 19.04
C HIS A 71 4.09 10.15 18.86
N GLU A 72 3.05 10.70 19.50
CA GLU A 72 1.68 10.32 19.18
C GLU A 72 1.36 10.82 17.77
N LYS A 73 0.96 9.91 16.89
CA LYS A 73 0.47 10.20 15.55
C LYS A 73 -1.02 9.92 15.54
N ALA A 74 -1.79 10.87 15.02
CA ALA A 74 -3.20 10.70 14.71
C ALA A 74 -3.39 10.88 13.20
N LYS A 75 -4.05 9.92 12.55
CA LYS A 75 -4.37 9.98 11.12
C LYS A 75 -5.83 9.63 10.90
N THR A 76 -6.50 10.41 10.06
CA THR A 76 -7.87 10.14 9.63
C THR A 76 -7.83 9.14 8.47
N PHE A 77 -8.69 8.15 8.54
CA PHE A 77 -8.93 7.16 7.50
C PHE A 77 -10.39 7.24 7.07
N ALA A 78 -10.63 7.26 5.77
CA ALA A 78 -11.96 7.37 5.18
C ALA A 78 -12.19 6.26 4.14
N PRO A 79 -13.43 5.79 3.93
CA PRO A 79 -13.73 4.83 2.88
C PRO A 79 -13.48 5.42 1.49
N VAL A 80 -13.03 4.59 0.56
CA VAL A 80 -13.01 4.87 -0.89
C VAL A 80 -13.63 3.70 -1.64
N ASP A 81 -13.72 3.78 -2.97
CA ASP A 81 -14.23 2.67 -3.78
C ASP A 81 -13.44 1.38 -3.52
N PHE A 82 -14.13 0.35 -3.01
CA PHE A 82 -13.55 -0.96 -2.69
C PHE A 82 -12.33 -0.92 -1.74
N GLY A 83 -12.23 0.10 -0.88
CA GLY A 83 -11.01 0.36 -0.14
C GLY A 83 -11.13 1.42 0.97
N TRP A 84 -9.99 1.90 1.44
CA TRP A 84 -9.91 3.05 2.35
C TRP A 84 -8.66 3.88 2.05
N ALA A 85 -8.69 5.15 2.43
CA ALA A 85 -7.56 6.05 2.33
C ALA A 85 -7.20 6.62 3.70
N MET A 86 -5.91 6.65 4.03
CA MET A 86 -5.39 7.62 4.98
C MET A 86 -5.47 8.99 4.32
N VAL A 87 -6.41 9.81 4.81
CA VAL A 87 -6.74 11.12 4.22
C VAL A 87 -5.50 12.01 4.20
N ARG A 88 -5.42 12.82 3.14
CA ARG A 88 -4.33 13.75 2.91
C ARG A 88 -4.05 14.60 4.15
N HIS A 89 -2.79 14.57 4.58
CA HIS A 89 -2.32 15.36 5.71
C HIS A 89 -1.01 16.07 5.37
N ALA A 90 -0.85 17.28 5.88
CA ALA A 90 0.41 18.00 5.82
C ALA A 90 1.39 17.47 6.89
N PRO A 91 2.72 17.63 6.72
CA PRO A 91 3.71 17.29 7.70
C PRO A 91 3.50 18.12 8.97
N SER A 92 3.87 17.53 10.11
CA SER A 92 3.76 18.17 11.42
C SER A 92 4.78 19.29 11.66
N SER A 93 5.74 19.51 10.76
CA SER A 93 6.78 20.53 10.94
C SER A 93 7.06 21.31 9.66
N ASN A 94 7.32 22.61 9.78
CA ASN A 94 7.71 23.46 8.67
C ASN A 94 9.24 23.46 8.53
N SER A 95 9.78 22.60 7.68
CA SER A 95 11.22 22.61 7.36
C SER A 95 11.54 23.59 6.23
N ARG A 96 12.67 24.30 6.34
CA ARG A 96 13.23 25.12 5.23
C ARG A 96 13.46 24.31 3.96
N LEU A 97 13.67 22.99 4.09
CA LEU A 97 13.82 22.06 2.98
C LEU A 97 12.57 21.98 2.09
N TYR A 98 11.37 22.13 2.66
CA TYR A 98 10.12 22.11 1.90
C TYR A 98 9.98 23.28 0.92
N LYS A 99 10.54 24.45 1.26
CA LYS A 99 10.57 25.58 0.33
C LYS A 99 11.41 25.30 -0.91
N VAL A 100 12.53 24.58 -0.75
CA VAL A 100 13.40 24.17 -1.87
C VAL A 100 12.73 23.12 -2.75
N LEU A 101 11.90 22.26 -2.16
CA LEU A 101 11.11 21.25 -2.86
C LEU A 101 9.83 21.81 -3.51
N GLY A 102 9.50 23.10 -3.29
CA GLY A 102 8.33 23.75 -3.89
C GLY A 102 7.06 23.70 -3.04
N GLY A 103 7.11 23.19 -1.81
CA GLY A 103 5.98 23.17 -0.89
C GLY A 103 6.11 22.14 0.24
N ALA A 104 5.24 22.24 1.24
CA ALA A 104 5.11 21.19 2.25
C ALA A 104 4.45 19.94 1.61
N PRO A 105 5.05 18.74 1.74
CA PRO A 105 4.51 17.52 1.13
C PRO A 105 3.18 17.12 1.76
N ALA A 106 2.10 16.98 1.01
CA ALA A 106 0.85 16.43 1.53
C ALA A 106 0.70 14.99 1.06
N THR A 107 0.62 14.04 2.01
CA THR A 107 0.62 12.60 1.71
C THR A 107 -0.76 12.00 1.93
N GLU A 108 -1.23 11.24 0.96
CA GLU A 108 -2.39 10.36 1.03
C GLU A 108 -1.93 8.93 0.70
N ILE A 109 -2.41 7.93 1.45
CA ILE A 109 -2.15 6.53 1.16
C ILE A 109 -3.49 5.83 1.02
N THR A 110 -3.70 5.16 -0.11
CA THR A 110 -4.94 4.47 -0.40
C THR A 110 -4.70 2.98 -0.59
N PHE A 111 -5.56 2.18 0.02
CA PHE A 111 -5.64 0.75 -0.15
C PHE A 111 -6.95 0.40 -0.84
N ARG A 112 -6.90 -0.47 -1.85
CA ARG A 112 -8.07 -0.92 -2.59
C ARG A 112 -7.93 -2.39 -2.95
N LEU A 113 -9.04 -3.13 -2.87
CA LEU A 113 -9.10 -4.49 -3.41
C LEU A 113 -8.75 -4.51 -4.91
N PRO A 114 -8.12 -5.59 -5.42
CA PRO A 114 -7.79 -6.84 -4.74
C PRO A 114 -6.42 -6.84 -4.03
N GLY A 115 -5.62 -5.78 -4.17
CA GLY A 115 -4.24 -5.76 -3.65
C GLY A 115 -3.47 -4.53 -4.11
N TYR A 116 -4.17 -3.40 -4.26
CA TYR A 116 -3.58 -2.12 -4.65
C TYR A 116 -3.30 -1.29 -3.41
N ARG A 117 -2.09 -0.75 -3.33
CA ARG A 117 -1.71 0.29 -2.38
C ARG A 117 -1.03 1.39 -3.16
N TRP A 118 -1.46 2.63 -3.04
CA TRP A 118 -0.68 3.74 -3.57
C TRP A 118 -0.52 4.87 -2.57
N GLU A 119 0.65 5.48 -2.61
CA GLU A 119 0.99 6.66 -1.84
C GLU A 119 1.16 7.83 -2.80
N HIS A 120 0.32 8.85 -2.63
CA HIS A 120 0.33 10.07 -3.43
C HIS A 120 0.81 11.24 -2.56
N ILE A 121 1.99 11.75 -2.89
CA ILE A 121 2.63 12.88 -2.23
C ILE A 121 2.55 14.09 -3.15
N GLN A 122 1.90 15.16 -2.71
CA GLN A 122 1.88 16.44 -3.40
C GLN A 122 2.85 17.42 -2.77
N VAL A 123 3.66 18.10 -3.58
CA VAL A 123 4.64 19.10 -3.15
C VAL A 123 4.43 20.36 -3.98
N GLY A 124 3.59 21.28 -3.46
CA GLY A 124 3.13 22.43 -4.25
C GLY A 124 2.36 21.95 -5.49
N GLU A 125 2.82 22.34 -6.68
CA GLU A 125 2.25 21.91 -7.97
C GLU A 125 2.84 20.58 -8.49
N LYS A 126 3.81 20.00 -7.78
CA LYS A 126 4.47 18.76 -8.17
C LYS A 126 3.93 17.58 -7.39
N GLN A 127 4.16 16.37 -7.90
CA GLN A 127 3.70 15.14 -7.27
C GLN A 127 4.70 13.98 -7.39
N VAL A 128 4.50 13.04 -6.48
CA VAL A 128 5.08 11.70 -6.52
C VAL A 128 3.94 10.70 -6.26
N LEU A 129 3.81 9.71 -7.13
CA LEU A 129 2.93 8.57 -6.93
C LEU A 129 3.79 7.31 -6.85
N ALA A 130 3.65 6.57 -5.75
CA ALA A 130 4.22 5.24 -5.58
C ALA A 130 3.07 4.23 -5.51
N LEU A 131 2.91 3.41 -6.54
CA LEU A 131 1.91 2.35 -6.63
C LEU A 131 2.55 1.00 -6.37
N THR A 132 1.96 0.23 -5.46
CA THR A 132 2.24 -1.17 -5.22
C THR A 132 1.04 -2.01 -5.65
N CYS A 133 1.27 -2.96 -6.53
CA CYS A 133 0.28 -3.96 -6.95
C CYS A 133 0.73 -5.34 -6.49
N LEU A 134 -0.15 -6.07 -5.81
CA LEU A 134 0.00 -7.49 -5.54
C LEU A 134 -0.79 -8.29 -6.57
N THR A 135 -0.09 -9.20 -7.25
CA THR A 135 -0.66 -10.06 -8.29
C THR A 135 -0.45 -11.51 -7.89
N PRO A 136 -1.50 -12.32 -7.68
CA PRO A 136 -1.33 -13.72 -7.38
C PRO A 136 -0.82 -14.44 -8.64
N VAL A 137 0.35 -15.06 -8.54
CA VAL A 137 0.96 -15.86 -9.63
C VAL A 137 0.42 -17.28 -9.59
N ASN A 138 0.26 -17.83 -8.39
CA ASN A 138 -0.45 -19.07 -8.09
C ASN A 138 -0.91 -19.05 -6.61
N GLU A 139 -1.42 -20.16 -6.10
CA GLU A 139 -1.97 -20.28 -4.74
C GLU A 139 -0.96 -19.95 -3.63
N THR A 140 0.34 -20.15 -3.87
CA THR A 140 1.39 -19.97 -2.86
C THR A 140 2.43 -18.93 -3.26
N LYS A 141 2.21 -18.18 -4.34
CA LYS A 141 3.15 -17.20 -4.87
C LYS A 141 2.44 -15.92 -5.30
N THR A 142 2.94 -14.79 -4.82
CA THR A 142 2.44 -13.45 -5.14
C THR A 142 3.56 -12.57 -5.67
N ARG A 143 3.33 -11.90 -6.79
CA ARG A 143 4.22 -10.88 -7.34
C ARG A 143 3.88 -9.52 -6.75
N ILE A 144 4.85 -8.87 -6.12
CA ILE A 144 4.79 -7.44 -5.81
C ILE A 144 5.35 -6.66 -7.00
N THR A 145 4.62 -5.66 -7.47
CA THR A 145 5.08 -4.70 -8.49
C THR A 145 5.02 -3.30 -7.91
N GLN A 146 6.15 -2.62 -7.83
CA GLN A 146 6.24 -1.22 -7.45
C GLN A 146 6.46 -0.33 -8.68
N ILE A 147 5.65 0.70 -8.81
CA ILE A 147 5.65 1.61 -9.96
C ILE A 147 5.63 3.04 -9.45
N PHE A 148 6.52 3.87 -9.98
CA PHE A 148 6.66 5.26 -9.57
C PHE A 148 6.39 6.22 -10.72
N TRP A 149 5.59 7.25 -10.46
CA TRP A 149 5.43 8.42 -11.32
C TRP A 149 5.82 9.68 -10.56
N SER A 150 6.41 10.64 -11.28
CA SER A 150 6.68 11.96 -10.73
C SER A 150 6.94 12.97 -11.86
N ASP A 151 6.42 14.17 -11.68
CA ASP A 151 6.74 15.39 -12.42
C ASP A 151 7.72 16.30 -11.66
N HIS A 152 8.21 15.85 -10.49
CA HIS A 152 9.16 16.57 -9.67
C HIS A 152 10.58 16.41 -10.23
N TRP A 153 11.28 17.53 -10.42
CA TRP A 153 12.62 17.55 -11.05
C TRP A 153 13.66 16.70 -10.31
N VAL A 154 13.57 16.61 -8.98
CA VAL A 154 14.41 15.74 -8.13
C VAL A 154 14.44 14.28 -8.62
N PHE A 155 13.33 13.75 -9.16
CA PHE A 155 13.32 12.37 -9.68
C PHE A 155 14.19 12.21 -10.93
N GLY A 156 14.40 13.27 -11.71
CA GLY A 156 15.33 13.27 -12.84
C GLY A 156 16.79 13.13 -12.41
N ILE A 157 17.16 13.78 -11.29
CA ILE A 157 18.54 13.78 -10.78
C ILE A 157 18.81 12.55 -9.91
N ALA A 158 17.86 12.16 -9.07
CA ALA A 158 18.02 11.09 -8.11
C ALA A 158 17.77 9.68 -8.70
N LYS A 159 17.37 9.57 -9.97
CA LYS A 159 16.98 8.29 -10.62
C LYS A 159 17.93 7.10 -10.34
N PRO A 160 19.28 7.20 -10.47
CA PRO A 160 20.16 6.06 -10.19
C PRO A 160 20.18 5.66 -8.71
N PHE A 161 20.07 6.63 -7.80
CA PHE A 161 20.06 6.39 -6.35
C PHE A 161 18.68 5.89 -5.86
N LEU A 162 17.60 6.41 -6.42
CA LEU A 162 16.22 5.98 -6.16
C LEU A 162 16.02 4.51 -6.54
N ARG A 163 16.56 4.07 -7.69
CA ARG A 163 16.50 2.67 -8.10
C ARG A 163 17.20 1.76 -7.08
N MET A 164 18.38 2.15 -6.59
CA MET A 164 19.08 1.37 -5.55
C MET A 164 18.32 1.33 -4.23
N GLY A 165 17.74 2.45 -3.80
CA GLY A 165 16.92 2.53 -2.59
C GLY A 165 15.64 1.69 -2.68
N VAL A 166 14.93 1.76 -3.80
CA VAL A 166 13.71 0.97 -4.06
C VAL A 166 14.02 -0.52 -4.15
N VAL A 167 15.10 -0.91 -4.83
CA VAL A 167 15.51 -2.33 -4.91
C VAL A 167 15.95 -2.86 -3.53
N ALA A 168 16.65 -2.04 -2.74
CA ALA A 168 17.02 -2.40 -1.37
C ALA A 168 15.78 -2.53 -0.46
N PHE A 169 14.84 -1.59 -0.55
CA PHE A 169 13.56 -1.62 0.16
C PHE A 169 12.75 -2.87 -0.19
N LEU A 170 12.59 -3.16 -1.48
CA LEU A 170 11.90 -4.36 -1.96
C LEU A 170 12.54 -5.64 -1.43
N ARG A 171 13.87 -5.75 -1.46
CA ARG A 171 14.59 -6.92 -0.93
C ARG A 171 14.42 -7.09 0.57
N GLN A 172 14.32 -5.98 1.33
CA GLN A 172 14.08 -6.01 2.77
C GLN A 172 12.66 -6.48 3.10
N ASP A 173 11.65 -5.93 2.42
CA ASP A 173 10.25 -6.37 2.58
C ASP A 173 10.06 -7.85 2.19
N GLY A 174 10.78 -8.31 1.15
CA GLY A 174 10.78 -9.73 0.79
C GLY A 174 11.41 -10.66 1.81
N GLY A 175 12.48 -10.22 2.46
CA GLY A 175 13.07 -10.95 3.58
C GLY A 175 12.10 -11.10 4.75
N MET A 176 11.32 -10.04 5.04
CA MET A 176 10.30 -10.08 6.09
C MET A 176 9.14 -11.02 5.77
N VAL A 177 8.60 -10.96 4.55
CA VAL A 177 7.50 -11.86 4.14
C VAL A 177 7.94 -13.32 4.23
N ASN A 178 9.18 -13.62 3.88
CA ASN A 178 9.75 -14.96 4.05
C ASN A 178 9.85 -15.38 5.53
N LEU A 179 10.32 -14.49 6.41
CA LEU A 179 10.37 -14.73 7.86
C LEU A 179 8.97 -14.90 8.48
N GLN A 180 7.99 -14.12 8.01
CA GLN A 180 6.60 -14.26 8.43
C GLN A 180 5.99 -15.59 7.97
N ASN A 181 6.26 -16.00 6.72
CA ASN A 181 5.89 -17.31 6.21
C ASN A 181 6.56 -18.45 7.00
N GLU A 182 7.82 -18.32 7.39
CA GLU A 182 8.50 -19.28 8.27
C GLU A 182 7.86 -19.35 9.65
N GLY A 183 7.48 -18.20 10.23
CA GLY A 183 6.74 -18.15 11.50
C GLY A 183 5.34 -18.79 11.42
N LEU A 184 4.65 -18.64 10.30
CA LEU A 184 3.31 -19.23 10.07
C LEU A 184 3.36 -20.76 9.90
N LYS A 185 4.51 -21.36 9.57
CA LYS A 185 4.67 -22.83 9.56
C LYS A 185 4.43 -23.47 10.93
N TYR A 186 4.51 -22.68 12.00
CA TYR A 186 4.34 -23.15 13.39
C TYR A 186 2.92 -22.92 13.93
N ASP A 187 1.98 -22.48 13.08
CA ASP A 187 0.56 -22.26 13.40
C ASP A 187 0.31 -21.50 14.74
N PRO A 188 0.98 -20.36 14.99
CA PRO A 188 0.69 -19.58 16.18
C PRO A 188 -0.71 -19.00 16.08
N ALA A 189 -1.49 -19.06 17.16
CA ALA A 189 -2.73 -18.31 17.26
C ALA A 189 -2.40 -16.82 17.07
N LEU A 190 -2.74 -16.25 15.90
CA LEU A 190 -2.50 -14.84 15.60
C LEU A 190 -3.33 -13.98 16.57
N ILE A 191 -2.67 -13.45 17.59
CA ILE A 191 -3.27 -12.49 18.53
C ILE A 191 -3.28 -11.13 17.83
N TRP A 192 -4.47 -10.68 17.45
CA TRP A 192 -4.67 -9.37 16.83
C TRP A 192 -4.65 -8.26 17.91
N ILE A 193 -3.76 -7.28 17.77
CA ILE A 193 -3.67 -6.08 18.61
C ILE A 193 -4.55 -4.98 17.98
N ASP A 194 -5.54 -4.49 18.73
CA ASP A 194 -6.71 -3.80 18.17
C ASP A 194 -6.44 -2.54 17.30
N ASP A 195 -5.42 -1.75 17.61
CA ASP A 195 -5.12 -0.52 16.85
C ASP A 195 -4.09 -0.72 15.72
N ALA A 196 -3.11 -1.61 15.90
CA ALA A 196 -2.12 -1.92 14.86
C ALA A 196 -2.76 -2.70 13.69
N ASP A 197 -3.72 -3.58 13.99
CA ASP A 197 -4.30 -4.50 13.01
C ASP A 197 -5.61 -3.99 12.38
N LYS A 198 -6.01 -2.74 12.65
CA LYS A 198 -7.28 -2.20 12.16
C LYS A 198 -7.39 -2.28 10.64
N GLN A 199 -6.31 -1.96 9.93
CA GLN A 199 -6.24 -2.00 8.48
C GLN A 199 -6.31 -3.43 7.93
N ALA A 200 -5.68 -4.40 8.57
CA ALA A 200 -5.80 -5.81 8.21
C ALA A 200 -7.24 -6.33 8.42
N LYS A 201 -7.90 -5.93 9.52
CA LYS A 201 -9.32 -6.24 9.76
C LYS A 201 -10.23 -5.63 8.68
N TRP A 202 -9.95 -4.40 8.25
CA TRP A 202 -10.66 -3.75 7.15
C TRP A 202 -10.50 -4.49 5.81
N TYR A 203 -9.30 -4.96 5.48
CA TYR A 203 -9.09 -5.80 4.30
C TYR A 203 -10.00 -7.03 4.31
N GLN A 204 -10.01 -7.78 5.41
CA GLN A 204 -10.85 -8.98 5.56
C GLN A 204 -12.35 -8.64 5.56
N GLN A 205 -12.74 -7.49 6.10
CA GLN A 205 -14.11 -7.00 6.07
C GLN A 205 -14.56 -6.66 4.65
N LEU A 206 -13.73 -5.94 3.89
CA LEU A 206 -13.98 -5.59 2.48
C LEU A 206 -14.04 -6.84 1.59
N LYS A 207 -13.12 -7.79 1.77
CA LYS A 207 -13.11 -9.04 1.00
C LYS A 207 -14.37 -9.87 1.24
N ARG A 208 -14.80 -10.01 2.50
CA ARG A 208 -16.06 -10.69 2.85
C ARG A 208 -17.27 -10.00 2.23
N GLU A 209 -17.32 -8.68 2.32
CA GLU A 209 -18.41 -7.88 1.74
C GLU A 209 -18.44 -7.96 0.22
N TRP A 210 -17.29 -7.97 -0.44
CA TRP A 210 -17.18 -8.20 -1.88
C TRP A 210 -17.74 -9.57 -2.27
N LEU A 211 -17.34 -10.64 -1.59
CA LEU A 211 -17.86 -11.98 -1.87
C LEU A 211 -19.37 -12.06 -1.62
N LYS A 212 -19.85 -11.44 -0.55
CA LYS A 212 -21.27 -11.41 -0.19
C LYS A 212 -22.10 -10.64 -1.22
N SER A 213 -21.67 -9.45 -1.62
CA SER A 213 -22.40 -8.63 -2.60
C SER A 213 -22.55 -9.35 -3.94
N ARG A 214 -21.52 -10.11 -4.34
CA ARG A 214 -21.52 -10.95 -5.54
C ARG A 214 -22.48 -12.13 -5.43
N ALA A 215 -22.45 -12.86 -4.31
CA ALA A 215 -23.36 -13.97 -4.06
C ALA A 215 -24.83 -13.52 -4.03
N GLU A 216 -25.09 -12.32 -3.53
CA GLU A 216 -26.44 -11.73 -3.44
C GLU A 216 -26.86 -10.95 -4.69
N GLY A 217 -25.99 -10.81 -5.70
CA GLY A 217 -26.30 -10.08 -6.93
C GLY A 217 -26.57 -8.58 -6.73
N ARG A 218 -25.99 -7.98 -5.67
CA ARG A 218 -26.19 -6.58 -5.30
C ARG A 218 -24.93 -5.75 -5.49
N ALA A 219 -25.12 -4.43 -5.51
CA ALA A 219 -24.01 -3.49 -5.47
C ALA A 219 -23.19 -3.69 -4.17
N PHE A 220 -21.87 -3.53 -4.32
CA PHE A 220 -20.94 -3.51 -3.20
C PHE A 220 -21.18 -2.26 -2.34
N VAL A 221 -21.21 -2.44 -1.02
CA VAL A 221 -21.32 -1.33 -0.07
C VAL A 221 -20.10 -1.36 0.84
N ASN A 222 -19.28 -0.31 0.79
CA ASN A 222 -18.09 -0.24 1.62
C ASN A 222 -18.50 -0.25 3.12
N PRO A 223 -18.07 -1.26 3.91
CA PRO A 223 -18.47 -1.39 5.29
C PRO A 223 -17.57 -0.58 6.25
N ILE A 224 -16.52 0.08 5.74
CA ILE A 224 -15.61 0.92 6.51
C ILE A 224 -16.25 2.28 6.75
N LYS A 225 -16.13 2.77 7.99
CA LYS A 225 -16.53 4.12 8.37
C LYS A 225 -15.31 4.98 8.58
N GLU A 226 -15.47 6.28 8.34
CA GLU A 226 -14.43 7.24 8.65
C GLU A 226 -14.04 7.14 10.13
N THR A 227 -12.74 7.05 10.41
CA THR A 227 -12.22 6.96 11.77
C THR A 227 -10.84 7.60 11.86
N VAL A 228 -10.50 8.07 13.05
CA VAL A 228 -9.13 8.49 13.37
C VAL A 228 -8.44 7.32 14.08
N LEU A 229 -7.30 6.89 13.57
CA LEU A 229 -6.42 5.94 14.25
C LEU A 229 -5.28 6.71 14.92
N ARG A 230 -4.92 6.28 16.13
CA ARG A 230 -3.87 6.89 16.95
C ARG A 230 -2.86 5.83 17.35
N TRP A 231 -1.58 6.13 17.19
CA TRP A 231 -0.50 5.24 17.61
C TRP A 231 0.73 6.03 18.05
N LYS A 232 1.64 5.37 18.76
CA LYS A 232 2.94 5.94 19.15
C LYS A 232 4.05 5.32 18.30
N SER A 233 4.88 6.16 17.69
CA SER A 233 6.04 5.75 16.89
C SER A 233 7.11 6.83 16.87
#